data_AF-A0AAN9KM32-F1
#
_entry.id   AF-A0AAN9KM32-F1
#
_cell.length_a   1.000
_cell.length_b   1.000
_cell.length_c   1.000
_cell.angle_alpha   90.00
_cell.angle_beta   90.00
_cell.angle_gamma   90.00
#
_symmetry.space_group_name_H-M   'P 1'
#
loop_
_entity.id
_entity.type
_entity.pdbx_description
1 polymer ?
#
loop_
_entity_poly.entity_id
_entity_poly.type
_entity_poly.pdbx_seq_one_letter_code
_entity_poly.pdbx_strand_id
1 'polypeptide(L)'
;MEGGRVSIYKAARSIKRRDNSLYNALRSIYNDSIFVGEISELWPQLPLVANLRCGLWYSPNFHSTCYFKSTDGHTNNCSFSTSRLNLHLLNLARLKGGCIIVDSTRRGKRFPDSMSKTIPIWTCVLNRAIKDFHDSNDEHALDWDCSLHLPLWVPQTEKASIEERLEEWTQKLKASGADIASLAACLRKPLRPLWISQKTVIWLNEVPHHESWDFTPIILVSASSSTGVSQHRTTSEFSWNYIPGAGDDEESWARGLTPGLFWKHVYDIINSGPDVCNQKVADIVEKSRVSWACRGENALQITVKPAKSVSLSHEESSVALDISNIKINTESSEDSGICWLGSTNVALGTSQIAADEANVDCILNCDRESMSVCLPNAESYLHLPMVSSKFDRFSLLNNLPKAASFAKLNLGQGKRLLVCCNNGEDISVCVCLGILMSLFDEKGTFDDGKSFNVKQVSKWDMRRRLVYVCNFATNARPSRGNLRQVFNFLIGGKDFQHVDTARDG
;
A
#
# COMPACT_ATOMS: atom_id res chain seq x y z
N MET A 1 -23.99 33.08 39.94
CA MET A 1 -24.07 31.63 39.65
C MET A 1 -25.01 31.44 38.47
N GLU A 2 -24.49 31.39 37.25
CA GLU A 2 -25.28 30.99 36.08
C GLU A 2 -24.68 29.72 35.50
N GLY A 3 -25.17 28.57 35.98
CA GLY A 3 -24.89 27.29 35.38
C GLY A 3 -25.62 27.19 34.04
N GLY A 4 -24.97 27.63 32.96
CA GLY A 4 -25.51 27.51 31.61
C GLY A 4 -25.84 26.05 31.30
N ARG A 5 -27.15 25.73 31.21
CA ARG A 5 -27.65 24.40 30.88
C ARG A 5 -27.07 23.97 29.52
N VAL A 6 -26.10 23.07 29.55
CA VAL A 6 -25.55 22.46 28.34
C VAL A 6 -26.69 21.71 27.65
N SER A 7 -27.05 22.13 26.43
CA SER A 7 -28.03 21.43 25.59
C SER A 7 -27.75 19.93 25.59
N ILE A 8 -28.77 19.09 25.75
CA ILE A 8 -28.68 17.62 25.72
C ILE A 8 -27.89 17.14 24.48
N TYR A 9 -28.01 17.85 23.36
CA TYR A 9 -27.26 17.56 22.14
C TYR A 9 -25.75 17.86 22.24
N LYS A 10 -25.36 18.93 22.95
CA LYS A 10 -23.96 19.25 23.26
C LYS A 10 -23.39 18.28 24.30
N ALA A 11 -24.18 17.90 25.30
CA ALA A 11 -23.80 16.89 26.30
C ALA A 11 -23.58 15.52 25.65
N ALA A 12 -24.52 15.06 24.80
CA ALA A 12 -24.40 13.81 24.07
C ALA A 12 -23.23 13.80 23.06
N ARG A 13 -22.95 14.92 22.39
CA ARG A 13 -21.73 15.05 21.56
C ARG A 13 -20.44 15.05 22.37
N SER A 14 -20.44 15.66 23.55
CA SER A 14 -19.30 15.65 24.47
C SER A 14 -19.01 14.23 24.97
N ILE A 15 -20.05 13.49 25.34
CA ILE A 15 -19.95 12.07 25.73
C ILE A 15 -19.44 11.22 24.56
N LYS A 16 -20.02 11.34 23.35
CA LYS A 16 -19.52 10.64 22.16
C LYS A 16 -18.07 10.99 21.79
N ARG A 17 -17.63 12.23 22.03
CA ARG A 17 -16.22 12.64 21.85
C ARG A 17 -15.30 12.05 22.92
N ARG A 18 -15.77 11.89 24.16
CA ARG A 18 -15.04 11.19 25.23
C ARG A 18 -14.94 9.69 24.96
N ASP A 19 -15.98 9.09 24.37
CA ASP A 19 -16.02 7.68 24.01
C ASP A 19 -15.11 7.35 22.82
N ASN A 20 -14.97 8.26 21.85
CA ASN A 20 -14.07 8.13 20.70
C ASN A 20 -12.78 8.96 20.89
N SER A 21 -12.12 8.80 22.04
CA SER A 21 -10.84 9.47 22.28
C SER A 21 -9.68 8.79 21.54
N LEU A 22 -8.61 9.54 21.27
CA LEU A 22 -7.34 9.02 20.73
C LEU A 22 -6.81 7.85 21.58
N TYR A 23 -6.86 8.01 22.91
CA TYR A 23 -6.45 6.97 23.84
C TYR A 23 -7.28 5.70 23.68
N ASN A 24 -8.60 5.81 23.57
CA ASN A 24 -9.47 4.66 23.38
C ASN A 24 -9.18 3.93 22.05
N ALA A 25 -8.89 4.67 20.97
CA ALA A 25 -8.51 4.08 19.69
C ALA A 25 -7.19 3.29 19.81
N LEU A 26 -6.14 3.91 20.36
CA LEU A 26 -4.83 3.28 20.52
C LEU A 26 -4.86 2.08 21.49
N ARG A 27 -5.60 2.17 22.59
CA ARG A 27 -5.81 1.04 23.51
C ARG A 27 -6.60 -0.09 22.87
N SER A 28 -7.59 0.22 22.03
CA SER A 28 -8.34 -0.80 21.28
C SER A 28 -7.45 -1.52 20.28
N ILE A 29 -6.61 -0.77 19.56
CA ILE A 29 -5.61 -1.33 18.63
C ILE A 29 -4.66 -2.27 19.37
N TYR A 30 -4.08 -1.83 20.49
CA TYR A 30 -3.19 -2.66 21.30
C TYR A 30 -3.87 -3.89 21.89
N ASN A 31 -5.14 -3.78 22.30
CA ASN A 31 -5.88 -4.94 22.76
C ASN A 31 -6.09 -5.96 21.63
N ASP A 32 -6.47 -5.49 20.44
CA ASP A 32 -6.73 -6.34 19.28
C ASP A 32 -5.45 -6.96 18.69
N SER A 33 -4.31 -6.29 18.82
CA SER A 33 -3.02 -6.82 18.36
C SER A 33 -2.55 -8.04 19.16
N ILE A 34 -2.95 -8.17 20.43
CA ILE A 34 -2.63 -9.35 21.25
C ILE A 34 -3.22 -10.59 20.58
N PHE A 35 -4.49 -10.52 20.17
CA PHE A 35 -5.15 -11.58 19.42
C PHE A 35 -4.45 -11.87 18.08
N VAL A 36 -4.01 -10.83 17.35
CA VAL A 36 -3.26 -11.03 16.10
C VAL A 36 -1.92 -11.73 16.37
N GLY A 37 -1.23 -11.39 17.47
CA GLY A 37 -0.02 -12.06 17.94
C GLY A 37 -0.27 -13.54 18.24
N GLU A 38 -1.29 -13.85 19.04
CA GLU A 38 -1.69 -15.23 19.35
C GLU A 38 -1.93 -16.07 18.09
N ILE A 39 -2.64 -15.52 17.09
CA ILE A 39 -2.88 -16.22 15.82
C ILE A 39 -1.60 -16.40 15.01
N SER A 40 -0.70 -15.41 15.01
CA SER A 40 0.59 -15.53 14.34
C SER A 40 1.48 -16.60 14.98
N GLU A 41 1.38 -16.79 16.30
CA GLU A 41 2.12 -17.82 17.03
C GLU A 41 1.60 -19.24 16.78
N LEU A 42 0.32 -19.40 16.41
CA LEU A 42 -0.23 -20.70 15.99
C LEU A 42 0.41 -21.23 14.70
N TRP A 43 0.80 -20.32 13.80
CA TRP A 43 1.46 -20.67 12.54
C TRP A 43 2.68 -19.77 12.30
N PRO A 44 3.79 -19.98 13.03
CA PRO A 44 4.96 -19.09 12.96
C PRO A 44 5.66 -19.14 11.60
N GLN A 45 5.44 -20.22 10.84
CA GLN A 45 5.97 -20.40 9.50
C GLN A 45 5.25 -19.51 8.47
N LEU A 46 3.99 -19.14 8.75
CA LEU A 46 3.17 -18.39 7.82
C LEU A 46 3.44 -16.88 7.97
N PRO A 47 3.75 -16.19 6.87
CA PRO A 47 4.03 -14.76 6.87
C PRO A 47 2.78 -13.96 7.22
N LEU A 48 2.93 -13.08 8.21
CA LEU A 48 1.94 -12.09 8.60
C LEU A 48 1.96 -10.89 7.63
N VAL A 49 0.79 -10.58 7.06
CA VAL A 49 0.62 -9.56 6.02
C VAL A 49 -0.46 -8.55 6.41
N ALA A 50 -0.16 -7.27 6.33
CA ALA A 50 -1.12 -6.20 6.64
C ALA A 50 -1.93 -5.80 5.39
N ASN A 51 -3.27 -5.84 5.47
CA ASN A 51 -4.09 -5.13 4.50
C ASN A 51 -4.07 -3.62 4.79
N LEU A 52 -3.58 -2.82 3.86
CA LEU A 52 -3.28 -1.39 4.04
C LEU A 52 -4.51 -0.47 4.12
N ARG A 53 -5.68 -1.03 4.41
CA ARG A 53 -6.81 -0.23 4.88
C ARG A 53 -6.62 0.15 6.34
N CYS A 54 -6.39 -0.84 7.20
CA CYS A 54 -6.14 -0.60 8.63
C CYS A 54 -5.25 -1.65 9.29
N GLY A 55 -4.87 -2.71 8.57
CA GLY A 55 -4.11 -3.85 9.10
C GLY A 55 -2.78 -3.48 9.75
N LEU A 56 -2.10 -2.42 9.27
CA LEU A 56 -0.80 -1.98 9.80
C LEU A 56 -0.82 -1.64 11.29
N TRP A 57 -1.99 -1.27 11.84
CA TRP A 57 -2.10 -0.90 13.23
C TRP A 57 -2.00 -2.10 14.17
N TYR A 58 -2.28 -3.32 13.70
CA TYR A 58 -2.56 -4.46 14.57
C TYR A 58 -1.38 -5.41 14.81
N SER A 59 -0.17 -5.06 14.37
CA SER A 59 1.07 -5.76 14.76
C SER A 59 2.26 -4.80 14.64
N PRO A 60 3.28 -4.90 15.49
CA PRO A 60 4.52 -4.14 15.34
C PRO A 60 5.31 -4.51 14.08
N ASN A 61 5.23 -5.79 13.66
CA ASN A 61 6.01 -6.31 12.55
C ASN A 61 5.10 -7.06 11.57
N PHE A 62 5.32 -6.81 10.28
CA PHE A 62 4.68 -7.53 9.17
C PHE A 62 5.76 -7.95 8.17
N HIS A 63 5.59 -9.12 7.56
CA HIS A 63 6.50 -9.62 6.53
C HIS A 63 6.25 -8.95 5.17
N SER A 64 5.01 -8.54 4.93
CA SER A 64 4.60 -7.87 3.69
C SER A 64 3.32 -7.09 3.93
N THR A 65 2.91 -6.32 2.93
CA THR A 65 1.63 -5.62 2.91
C THR A 65 0.80 -6.04 1.72
N CYS A 66 -0.51 -5.79 1.74
CA CYS A 66 -1.39 -5.96 0.60
C CYS A 66 -2.44 -4.85 0.55
N TYR A 67 -3.19 -4.78 -0.55
CA TYR A 67 -4.24 -3.78 -0.70
C TYR A 67 -5.49 -4.34 -1.37
N PHE A 68 -6.38 -4.89 -0.55
CA PHE A 68 -7.73 -5.29 -0.92
C PHE A 68 -8.73 -4.24 -0.45
N LYS A 69 -9.54 -3.70 -1.37
CA LYS A 69 -10.57 -2.72 -1.04
C LYS A 69 -11.90 -3.41 -0.79
N SER A 70 -12.55 -3.09 0.33
CA SER A 70 -13.92 -3.50 0.63
C SER A 70 -14.93 -3.13 -0.46
N THR A 71 -14.76 -1.97 -1.10
CA THR A 71 -15.61 -1.49 -2.20
C THR A 71 -15.70 -2.46 -3.37
N ASP A 72 -14.65 -3.24 -3.59
CA ASP A 72 -14.58 -4.18 -4.71
C ASP A 72 -15.43 -5.44 -4.41
N GLY A 73 -15.84 -5.64 -3.16
CA GLY A 73 -16.74 -6.71 -2.71
C GLY A 73 -18.10 -6.20 -2.20
N HIS A 74 -18.52 -4.96 -2.51
CA HIS A 74 -19.83 -4.48 -2.10
C HIS A 74 -20.97 -5.25 -2.78
N THR A 75 -22.06 -5.47 -2.05
CA THR A 75 -23.25 -6.14 -2.57
C THR A 75 -23.77 -5.40 -3.81
N ASN A 76 -24.14 -6.17 -4.84
CA ASN A 76 -24.56 -5.69 -6.17
C ASN A 76 -23.50 -4.97 -7.01
N ASN A 77 -22.33 -4.62 -6.46
CA ASN A 77 -21.26 -3.92 -7.16
C ASN A 77 -19.89 -4.57 -6.95
N CYS A 78 -19.85 -5.91 -6.97
CA CYS A 78 -18.60 -6.66 -6.95
C CYS A 78 -17.81 -6.40 -8.23
N SER A 79 -16.50 -6.19 -8.10
CA SER A 79 -15.60 -5.92 -9.22
C SER A 79 -14.22 -6.52 -8.98
N PHE A 80 -13.53 -6.88 -10.07
CA PHE A 80 -12.15 -7.36 -10.04
C PHE A 80 -11.18 -6.27 -10.52
N SER A 81 -10.25 -5.87 -9.66
CA SER A 81 -9.35 -4.74 -9.90
C SER A 81 -8.04 -5.18 -10.55
N THR A 82 -7.90 -4.98 -11.87
CA THR A 82 -6.65 -5.29 -12.60
C THR A 82 -5.47 -4.36 -12.28
N SER A 83 -5.71 -3.23 -11.60
CA SER A 83 -4.63 -2.34 -11.14
C SER A 83 -4.09 -2.70 -9.74
N ARG A 84 -4.71 -3.67 -9.05
CA ARG A 84 -4.34 -4.08 -7.68
C ARG A 84 -4.41 -5.60 -7.60
N LEU A 85 -3.50 -6.25 -8.31
CA LEU A 85 -3.53 -7.71 -8.41
C LEU A 85 -2.93 -8.41 -7.19
N ASN A 86 -2.12 -7.73 -6.37
CA ASN A 86 -1.47 -8.31 -5.18
C ASN A 86 -0.71 -9.64 -5.50
N LEU A 87 -0.10 -9.76 -6.69
CA LEU A 87 0.54 -11.01 -7.14
C LEU A 87 1.74 -11.42 -6.27
N HIS A 88 2.38 -10.46 -5.62
CA HIS A 88 3.46 -10.71 -4.66
C HIS A 88 3.01 -11.58 -3.48
N LEU A 89 1.72 -11.54 -3.11
CA LEU A 89 1.17 -12.44 -2.09
C LEU A 89 1.24 -13.91 -2.50
N LEU A 90 1.14 -14.20 -3.80
CA LEU A 90 1.23 -15.57 -4.31
C LEU A 90 2.66 -16.08 -4.19
N ASN A 91 3.64 -15.25 -4.51
CA ASN A 91 5.05 -15.59 -4.35
C ASN A 91 5.39 -15.87 -2.88
N LEU A 92 4.83 -15.06 -1.98
CA LEU A 92 5.02 -15.19 -0.54
C LEU A 92 4.27 -16.41 0.03
N ALA A 93 3.02 -16.64 -0.39
CA ALA A 93 2.24 -17.81 0.01
C ALA A 93 2.87 -19.11 -0.51
N ARG A 94 3.46 -19.11 -1.71
CA ARG A 94 4.23 -20.24 -2.23
C ARG A 94 5.40 -20.61 -1.34
N LEU A 95 6.25 -19.64 -1.00
CA LEU A 95 7.51 -19.87 -0.28
C LEU A 95 7.28 -20.42 1.14
N LYS A 96 6.14 -20.08 1.73
CA LYS A 96 5.86 -20.36 3.13
C LYS A 96 4.66 -21.28 3.35
N GLY A 97 4.06 -21.80 2.27
CA GLY A 97 2.91 -22.71 2.34
C GLY A 97 1.60 -22.02 2.76
N GLY A 98 1.47 -20.70 2.58
CA GLY A 98 0.30 -19.90 2.93
C GLY A 98 0.63 -18.49 3.40
N CYS A 99 -0.38 -17.73 3.81
CA CYS A 99 -0.16 -16.44 4.48
C CYS A 99 -1.31 -16.05 5.41
N ILE A 100 -1.04 -15.14 6.35
CA ILE A 100 -2.02 -14.57 7.27
C ILE A 100 -2.24 -13.10 6.88
N ILE A 101 -3.46 -12.73 6.49
CA ILE A 101 -3.83 -11.35 6.14
C ILE A 101 -4.63 -10.74 7.29
N VAL A 102 -4.14 -9.62 7.82
CA VAL A 102 -4.75 -8.89 8.92
C VAL A 102 -5.47 -7.66 8.40
N ASP A 103 -6.73 -7.49 8.82
CA ASP A 103 -7.55 -6.32 8.57
C ASP A 103 -8.55 -6.19 9.73
N SER A 104 -9.30 -5.10 9.76
CA SER A 104 -10.37 -4.93 10.75
C SER A 104 -11.60 -4.30 10.13
N THR A 105 -12.70 -4.26 10.88
CA THR A 105 -13.90 -3.59 10.44
C THR A 105 -14.60 -2.93 11.62
N ARG A 106 -15.21 -1.78 11.35
CA ARG A 106 -16.02 -1.06 12.33
C ARG A 106 -17.43 -1.68 12.43
N ARG A 107 -18.03 -1.50 13.61
CA ARG A 107 -19.47 -1.64 13.95
C ARG A 107 -20.29 -2.71 13.18
N GLY A 108 -20.67 -3.76 13.90
CA GLY A 108 -21.75 -4.69 13.53
C GLY A 108 -21.36 -5.80 12.55
N LYS A 109 -20.32 -5.59 11.73
CA LYS A 109 -19.75 -6.64 10.88
C LYS A 109 -18.66 -7.43 11.63
N ARG A 110 -18.58 -8.73 11.36
CA ARG A 110 -17.51 -9.61 11.88
C ARG A 110 -16.25 -9.53 11.03
N PHE A 111 -16.43 -9.38 9.72
CA PHE A 111 -15.36 -9.28 8.74
C PHE A 111 -15.64 -8.13 7.79
N PRO A 112 -14.59 -7.44 7.30
CA PRO A 112 -14.76 -6.48 6.21
C PRO A 112 -15.18 -7.19 4.91
N ASP A 113 -15.81 -6.44 4.00
CA ASP A 113 -16.23 -6.99 2.69
C ASP A 113 -15.00 -7.41 1.85
N SER A 114 -13.82 -6.83 2.11
CA SER A 114 -12.54 -7.25 1.53
C SER A 114 -12.25 -8.72 1.83
N MET A 115 -12.45 -9.15 3.07
CA MET A 115 -12.25 -10.54 3.50
C MET A 115 -13.42 -11.45 3.16
N SER A 116 -14.65 -10.92 3.18
CA SER A 116 -15.84 -11.74 2.94
C SER A 116 -16.04 -12.06 1.45
N LYS A 117 -15.63 -11.17 0.54
CA LYS A 117 -15.91 -11.29 -0.90
C LYS A 117 -14.71 -10.97 -1.78
N THR A 118 -14.00 -9.86 -1.58
CA THR A 118 -12.93 -9.44 -2.50
C THR A 118 -11.79 -10.44 -2.59
N ILE A 119 -11.26 -10.91 -1.45
CA ILE A 119 -10.18 -11.91 -1.41
C ILE A 119 -10.66 -13.28 -1.92
N PRO A 120 -11.84 -13.80 -1.52
CA PRO A 120 -12.42 -15.01 -2.13
C PRO A 120 -12.58 -14.97 -3.65
N ILE A 121 -13.07 -13.85 -4.19
CA ILE A 121 -13.17 -13.63 -5.63
C ILE A 121 -11.77 -13.69 -6.24
N TRP A 122 -10.80 -13.00 -5.62
CA TRP A 122 -9.42 -12.97 -6.09
C TRP A 122 -8.77 -14.37 -6.11
N THR A 123 -8.92 -15.17 -5.06
CA THR A 123 -8.41 -16.55 -5.02
C THR A 123 -9.07 -17.44 -6.08
N CYS A 124 -10.37 -17.32 -6.27
CA CYS A 124 -11.11 -18.13 -7.25
C CYS A 124 -10.72 -17.78 -8.70
N VAL A 125 -10.63 -16.49 -9.03
CA VAL A 125 -10.20 -16.01 -10.36
C VAL A 125 -8.78 -16.48 -10.69
N LEU A 126 -7.88 -16.48 -9.70
CA LEU A 126 -6.51 -16.99 -9.87
C LEU A 126 -6.49 -18.50 -10.07
N ASN A 127 -7.21 -19.27 -9.24
CA ASN A 127 -7.26 -20.72 -9.39
C ASN A 127 -7.80 -21.12 -10.77
N ARG A 128 -8.83 -20.44 -11.29
CA ARG A 128 -9.37 -20.65 -12.64
C ARG A 128 -8.35 -20.32 -13.72
N ALA A 129 -7.70 -19.16 -13.64
CA ALA A 129 -6.70 -18.76 -14.61
C ALA A 129 -5.51 -19.74 -14.68
N ILE A 130 -5.09 -20.27 -13.53
CA ILE A 130 -4.02 -21.27 -13.42
C ILE A 130 -4.49 -22.62 -13.99
N LYS A 131 -5.71 -23.06 -13.66
CA LYS A 131 -6.27 -24.30 -14.19
C LYS A 131 -6.36 -24.28 -15.71
N ASP A 132 -6.88 -23.19 -16.28
CA ASP A 132 -6.96 -23.02 -17.72
C ASP A 132 -5.58 -23.05 -18.41
N PHE A 133 -4.54 -22.58 -17.72
CA PHE A 133 -3.17 -22.65 -18.22
C PHE A 133 -2.62 -24.09 -18.19
N HIS A 134 -2.88 -24.87 -17.14
CA HIS A 134 -2.50 -26.29 -17.10
C HIS A 134 -3.24 -27.11 -18.16
N ASP A 135 -4.55 -26.87 -18.33
CA ASP A 135 -5.38 -27.57 -19.31
C ASP A 135 -4.96 -27.27 -20.76
N SER A 136 -4.43 -26.07 -21.01
CA SER A 136 -3.90 -25.71 -22.33
C SER A 136 -2.55 -26.35 -22.65
N ASN A 137 -1.82 -26.85 -21.64
CA ASN A 137 -0.48 -27.44 -21.78
C ASN A 137 -0.48 -28.98 -21.68
N ASP A 138 -1.65 -29.63 -21.75
CA ASP A 138 -1.81 -31.09 -21.65
C ASP A 138 -1.16 -31.72 -20.38
N GLU A 139 -0.95 -30.92 -19.33
CA GLU A 139 -0.65 -31.49 -18.02
C GLU A 139 -1.92 -32.20 -17.53
N HIS A 140 -1.78 -33.47 -17.14
CA HIS A 140 -2.90 -34.34 -16.74
C HIS A 140 -3.88 -33.58 -15.84
N ALA A 141 -5.19 -33.82 -16.01
CA ALA A 141 -6.25 -33.15 -15.24
C ALA A 141 -5.98 -33.20 -13.73
N LEU A 142 -5.27 -32.18 -13.24
CA LEU A 142 -5.00 -31.99 -11.83
C LEU A 142 -6.34 -31.70 -11.17
N ASP A 143 -6.61 -32.39 -10.06
CA ASP A 143 -7.75 -32.09 -9.20
C ASP A 143 -7.50 -30.72 -8.54
N TRP A 144 -7.87 -29.66 -9.25
CA TRP A 144 -7.58 -28.28 -8.90
C TRP A 144 -8.87 -27.51 -8.64
N ASP A 145 -9.06 -27.16 -7.37
CA ASP A 145 -10.29 -26.53 -6.91
C ASP A 145 -10.46 -25.09 -7.45
N CYS A 146 -11.42 -24.94 -8.37
CA CYS A 146 -11.84 -23.68 -8.98
C CYS A 146 -13.13 -23.11 -8.41
N SER A 147 -13.67 -23.72 -7.34
CA SER A 147 -14.93 -23.31 -6.73
C SER A 147 -14.79 -22.01 -5.94
N LEU A 148 -15.89 -21.26 -5.85
CA LEU A 148 -15.93 -20.03 -5.08
C LEU A 148 -16.21 -20.33 -3.61
N HIS A 149 -15.18 -20.16 -2.78
CA HIS A 149 -15.26 -20.31 -1.32
C HIS A 149 -15.61 -18.99 -0.64
N LEU A 150 -16.89 -18.81 -0.32
CA LEU A 150 -17.39 -17.68 0.47
C LEU A 150 -17.74 -18.13 1.90
N PRO A 151 -17.68 -17.22 2.88
CA PRO A 151 -18.07 -17.56 4.24
C PRO A 151 -19.59 -17.72 4.36
N LEU A 152 -20.02 -18.50 5.36
CA LEU A 152 -21.43 -18.90 5.55
C LEU A 152 -22.43 -17.74 5.72
N TRP A 153 -21.96 -16.54 6.10
CA TRP A 153 -22.82 -15.37 6.27
C TRP A 153 -23.08 -14.60 4.97
N VAL A 154 -22.44 -14.97 3.86
CA VAL A 154 -22.75 -14.40 2.54
C VAL A 154 -23.92 -15.20 1.95
N PRO A 155 -25.04 -14.55 1.58
CA PRO A 155 -26.20 -15.25 1.04
C PRO A 155 -25.89 -16.01 -0.25
N GLN A 156 -26.54 -17.16 -0.45
CA GLN A 156 -26.36 -17.97 -1.65
C GLN A 156 -26.76 -17.23 -2.94
N THR A 157 -27.73 -16.32 -2.85
CA THR A 157 -28.12 -15.45 -3.98
C THR A 157 -27.00 -14.51 -4.39
N GLU A 158 -26.25 -13.97 -3.42
CA GLU A 158 -25.08 -13.14 -3.69
C GLU A 158 -23.93 -13.99 -4.24
N LYS A 159 -23.73 -15.20 -3.72
CA LYS A 159 -22.78 -16.17 -4.28
C LYS A 159 -23.06 -16.44 -5.77
N ALA A 160 -24.31 -16.76 -6.13
CA ALA A 160 -24.69 -17.02 -7.51
C ALA A 160 -24.42 -15.80 -8.43
N SER A 161 -24.75 -14.59 -7.98
CA SER A 161 -24.47 -13.36 -8.75
C SER A 161 -22.98 -13.11 -8.95
N ILE A 162 -22.14 -13.49 -7.98
CA ILE A 162 -20.68 -13.42 -8.11
C ILE A 162 -20.20 -14.48 -9.11
N GLU A 163 -20.72 -15.70 -9.03
CA GLU A 163 -20.34 -16.83 -9.90
C GLU A 163 -20.58 -16.53 -11.38
N GLU A 164 -21.68 -15.85 -11.72
CA GLU A 164 -21.99 -15.39 -13.08
C GLU A 164 -20.91 -14.46 -13.68
N ARG A 165 -20.18 -13.72 -12.83
CA ARG A 165 -19.15 -12.75 -13.27
C ARG A 165 -17.73 -13.30 -13.26
N LEU A 166 -17.50 -14.47 -12.66
CA LEU A 166 -16.16 -15.02 -12.48
C LEU A 166 -15.46 -15.29 -13.82
N GLU A 167 -16.19 -15.73 -14.84
CA GLU A 167 -15.64 -15.98 -16.17
C GLU A 167 -15.08 -14.68 -16.79
N GLU A 168 -15.87 -13.62 -16.78
CA GLU A 168 -15.46 -12.29 -17.25
C GLU A 168 -14.21 -11.80 -16.51
N TRP A 169 -14.13 -11.99 -15.20
CA TRP A 169 -12.97 -11.56 -14.41
C TRP A 169 -11.72 -12.41 -14.66
N THR A 170 -11.90 -13.71 -14.93
CA THR A 170 -10.81 -14.62 -15.33
C THR A 170 -10.23 -14.19 -16.66
N GLN A 171 -11.07 -13.87 -17.64
CA GLN A 171 -10.64 -13.31 -18.92
C GLN A 171 -9.94 -11.95 -18.75
N LYS A 172 -10.46 -11.07 -17.88
CA LYS A 172 -9.79 -9.79 -17.56
C LYS A 172 -8.42 -9.98 -16.94
N LEU A 173 -8.23 -10.97 -16.07
CA LEU A 173 -6.93 -11.29 -15.50
C LEU A 173 -5.96 -11.77 -16.59
N LYS A 174 -6.38 -12.71 -17.45
CA LYS A 174 -5.56 -13.16 -18.59
C LYS A 174 -5.17 -12.01 -19.53
N ALA A 175 -6.11 -11.12 -19.82
CA ALA A 175 -5.88 -9.94 -20.65
C ALA A 175 -5.03 -8.85 -19.97
N SER A 176 -4.86 -8.90 -18.64
CA SER A 176 -4.13 -7.88 -17.88
C SER A 176 -2.61 -7.94 -18.03
N GLY A 177 -2.07 -8.98 -18.67
CA GLY A 177 -0.61 -9.17 -18.79
C GLY A 177 0.04 -9.68 -17.51
N ALA A 178 -0.76 -10.20 -16.57
CA ALA A 178 -0.24 -10.98 -15.45
C ALA A 178 0.48 -12.23 -15.97
N ASP A 179 1.64 -12.53 -15.40
CA ASP A 179 2.44 -13.69 -15.79
C ASP A 179 1.85 -14.98 -15.19
N ILE A 180 0.77 -15.46 -15.80
CA ILE A 180 0.06 -16.66 -15.34
C ILE A 180 0.94 -17.90 -15.46
N ALA A 181 1.85 -17.94 -16.45
CA ALA A 181 2.76 -19.07 -16.63
C ALA A 181 3.69 -19.23 -15.42
N SER A 182 4.31 -18.14 -14.97
CA SER A 182 5.10 -18.16 -13.74
C SER A 182 4.26 -18.51 -12.53
N LEU A 183 3.02 -18.02 -12.43
CA LEU A 183 2.12 -18.34 -11.31
C LEU A 183 1.71 -19.82 -11.28
N ALA A 184 1.40 -20.41 -12.43
CA ALA A 184 1.01 -21.81 -12.58
C ALA A 184 2.18 -22.76 -12.27
N ALA A 185 3.39 -22.43 -12.74
CA ALA A 185 4.60 -23.16 -12.37
C ALA A 185 4.93 -23.05 -10.86
N CYS A 186 4.48 -21.98 -10.22
CA CYS A 186 4.79 -21.65 -8.83
C CYS A 186 3.86 -22.30 -7.80
N LEU A 187 2.55 -22.37 -8.07
CA LEU A 187 1.56 -22.85 -7.12
C LEU A 187 1.31 -24.35 -7.30
N ARG A 188 1.62 -25.15 -6.26
CA ARG A 188 1.40 -26.61 -6.28
C ARG A 188 0.00 -27.02 -5.83
N LYS A 189 -0.70 -26.15 -5.10
CA LYS A 189 -2.03 -26.40 -4.52
C LYS A 189 -2.93 -25.17 -4.74
N PRO A 190 -4.25 -25.35 -4.96
CA PRO A 190 -5.18 -24.25 -5.16
C PRO A 190 -5.23 -23.34 -3.93
N LEU A 191 -5.47 -22.04 -4.13
CA LEU A 191 -5.60 -21.08 -3.04
C LEU A 191 -6.97 -21.23 -2.36
N ARG A 192 -7.03 -21.19 -1.03
CA ARG A 192 -8.30 -21.20 -0.30
C ARG A 192 -8.31 -20.23 0.89
N PRO A 193 -9.31 -19.34 0.98
CA PRO A 193 -9.47 -18.45 2.12
C PRO A 193 -10.02 -19.18 3.35
N LEU A 194 -9.51 -18.83 4.52
CA LEU A 194 -10.00 -19.27 5.84
C LEU A 194 -10.28 -18.03 6.69
N TRP A 195 -11.32 -18.03 7.52
CA TRP A 195 -11.74 -16.84 8.28
C TRP A 195 -11.58 -17.02 9.79
N ILE A 196 -10.78 -16.14 10.39
CA ILE A 196 -10.48 -16.14 11.82
C ILE A 196 -10.86 -14.79 12.43
N SER A 197 -11.47 -14.84 13.61
CA SER A 197 -11.87 -13.67 14.38
C SER A 197 -11.82 -14.03 15.87
N GLN A 198 -11.93 -13.05 16.75
CA GLN A 198 -11.95 -13.28 18.20
C GLN A 198 -13.09 -14.20 18.70
N LYS A 199 -14.13 -14.43 17.87
CA LYS A 199 -15.23 -15.38 18.18
C LYS A 199 -15.01 -16.79 17.63
N THR A 200 -13.94 -17.00 16.86
CA THR A 200 -13.65 -18.31 16.28
C THR A 200 -13.01 -19.19 17.35
N VAL A 201 -13.63 -20.33 17.64
CA VAL A 201 -13.12 -21.27 18.65
C VAL A 201 -12.18 -22.24 17.95
N ILE A 202 -10.91 -21.86 17.81
CA ILE A 202 -9.86 -22.67 17.15
C ILE A 202 -9.14 -23.55 18.19
N TRP A 203 -9.24 -23.20 19.47
CA TRP A 203 -8.46 -23.76 20.59
C TRP A 203 -8.85 -25.17 21.07
N LEU A 204 -9.84 -25.81 20.44
CA LEU A 204 -10.42 -27.05 20.98
C LEU A 204 -9.88 -28.34 20.36
N ASN A 205 -9.31 -28.28 19.16
CA ASN A 205 -8.78 -29.44 18.46
C ASN A 205 -7.44 -29.07 17.81
N GLU A 206 -6.45 -29.96 17.88
CA GLU A 206 -5.10 -29.81 17.31
C GLU A 206 -5.12 -28.99 16.01
N VAL A 207 -4.44 -27.84 16.03
CA VAL A 207 -4.37 -26.95 14.87
C VAL A 207 -3.65 -27.71 13.75
N PRO A 208 -4.31 -28.03 12.62
CA PRO A 208 -3.67 -28.79 11.56
C PRO A 208 -2.43 -28.04 11.06
N HIS A 209 -1.36 -28.79 10.80
CA HIS A 209 -0.22 -28.23 10.10
C HIS A 209 -0.68 -27.75 8.71
N HIS A 210 -0.32 -26.53 8.32
CA HIS A 210 -0.74 -25.93 7.04
C HIS A 210 -0.37 -26.79 5.82
N GLU A 211 0.68 -27.61 5.91
CA GLU A 211 1.08 -28.54 4.85
C GLU A 211 0.12 -29.71 4.64
N SER A 212 -0.66 -30.09 5.67
CA SER A 212 -1.60 -31.22 5.59
C SER A 212 -2.86 -30.89 4.81
N TRP A 213 -3.08 -29.64 4.44
CA TRP A 213 -4.22 -29.23 3.63
C TRP A 213 -3.95 -29.46 2.15
N ASP A 214 -4.95 -29.90 1.40
CA ASP A 214 -4.87 -30.08 -0.06
C ASP A 214 -4.87 -28.75 -0.83
N PHE A 215 -4.87 -27.63 -0.11
CA PHE A 215 -4.90 -26.27 -0.64
C PHE A 215 -3.85 -25.39 0.06
N THR A 216 -3.48 -24.29 -0.60
CA THR A 216 -2.64 -23.23 -0.01
C THR A 216 -3.54 -22.25 0.78
N PRO A 217 -3.42 -22.19 2.12
CA PRO A 217 -4.29 -21.38 2.96
C PRO A 217 -3.98 -19.88 2.88
N ILE A 218 -5.03 -19.09 2.71
CA ILE A 218 -5.02 -17.64 2.88
C ILE A 218 -5.86 -17.33 4.13
N ILE A 219 -5.20 -17.18 5.27
CA ILE A 219 -5.86 -17.02 6.57
C ILE A 219 -6.22 -15.55 6.78
N LEU A 220 -7.51 -15.26 6.82
CA LEU A 220 -8.06 -13.90 6.93
C LEU A 220 -8.44 -13.62 8.38
N VAL A 221 -7.63 -12.79 9.04
CA VAL A 221 -7.79 -12.44 10.46
C VAL A 221 -8.46 -11.08 10.59
N SER A 222 -9.71 -11.08 11.04
CA SER A 222 -10.38 -9.85 11.48
C SER A 222 -9.94 -9.54 12.92
N ALA A 223 -9.09 -8.53 13.07
CA ALA A 223 -8.42 -8.23 14.33
C ALA A 223 -9.41 -7.83 15.44
N SER A 224 -10.44 -7.06 15.10
CA SER A 224 -11.36 -6.49 16.10
C SER A 224 -12.54 -7.38 16.45
N SER A 225 -13.00 -7.27 17.70
CA SER A 225 -14.21 -7.93 18.19
C SER A 225 -15.48 -7.32 17.57
N SER A 226 -16.42 -8.18 17.19
CA SER A 226 -17.72 -7.78 16.64
C SER A 226 -18.80 -7.51 17.69
N THR A 227 -18.44 -7.37 18.97
CA THR A 227 -19.43 -7.11 20.03
C THR A 227 -20.07 -5.75 19.82
N GLY A 228 -21.38 -5.73 19.53
CA GLY A 228 -22.16 -4.53 19.21
C GLY A 228 -22.48 -3.61 20.40
N VAL A 229 -21.98 -3.93 21.59
CA VAL A 229 -22.16 -3.12 22.81
C VAL A 229 -20.85 -2.44 23.13
N SER A 230 -20.88 -1.13 23.41
CA SER A 230 -19.73 -0.39 23.92
C SER A 230 -19.23 -1.07 25.19
N GLN A 231 -18.09 -1.75 25.11
CA GLN A 231 -17.47 -2.39 26.26
C GLN A 231 -16.60 -1.35 26.96
N HIS A 232 -17.08 -0.85 28.10
CA HIS A 232 -16.21 -0.15 29.03
C HIS A 232 -15.28 -1.18 29.65
N ARG A 233 -13.99 -1.04 29.41
CA ARG A 233 -12.94 -1.89 29.97
C ARG A 233 -12.18 -1.11 31.02
N THR A 234 -11.79 -1.81 32.08
CA THR A 234 -10.97 -1.27 33.15
C THR A 234 -9.66 -2.03 33.21
N THR A 235 -8.58 -1.29 33.34
CA THR A 235 -7.30 -1.80 33.83
C THR A 235 -7.16 -1.40 35.30
N SER A 236 -6.13 -1.88 35.99
CA SER A 236 -5.87 -1.51 37.38
C SER A 236 -5.76 0.00 37.60
N GLU A 237 -5.39 0.77 36.56
CA GLU A 237 -5.11 2.20 36.65
C GLU A 237 -6.12 3.08 35.91
N PHE A 238 -6.65 2.63 34.77
CA PHE A 238 -7.50 3.45 33.90
C PHE A 238 -8.71 2.70 33.33
N SER A 239 -9.79 3.44 33.13
CA SER A 239 -10.99 2.98 32.45
C SER A 239 -11.06 3.56 31.03
N TRP A 240 -11.47 2.75 30.04
CA TRP A 240 -11.47 3.12 28.63
C TRP A 240 -12.57 2.40 27.85
N ASN A 241 -13.02 2.98 26.75
CA ASN A 241 -14.07 2.40 25.92
C ASN A 241 -13.48 1.70 24.70
N TYR A 242 -13.82 0.43 24.51
CA TYR A 242 -13.36 -0.34 23.36
C TYR A 242 -14.05 0.13 22.06
N ILE A 243 -13.22 0.37 21.04
CA ILE A 243 -13.63 0.81 19.71
C ILE A 243 -13.26 -0.31 18.71
N PRO A 244 -14.26 -1.07 18.20
CA PRO A 244 -13.99 -2.07 17.18
C PRO A 244 -13.59 -1.41 15.86
N GLY A 245 -12.54 -1.92 15.21
CA GLY A 245 -12.00 -1.36 13.98
C GLY A 245 -11.36 0.01 14.18
N ALA A 246 -10.71 0.21 15.33
CA ALA A 246 -10.08 1.48 15.68
C ALA A 246 -8.99 1.94 14.69
N GLY A 247 -8.29 1.01 14.04
CA GLY A 247 -7.28 1.31 13.01
C GLY A 247 -7.87 1.85 11.70
N ASP A 248 -9.18 1.72 11.48
CA ASP A 248 -9.84 2.26 10.28
C ASP A 248 -10.07 3.78 10.42
N ASP A 249 -10.25 4.48 9.30
CA ASP A 249 -10.34 5.95 9.18
C ASP A 249 -9.32 6.71 10.08
N GLU A 250 -8.04 6.30 10.06
CA GLU A 250 -6.97 6.90 10.86
C GLU A 250 -6.85 8.41 10.68
N GLU A 251 -7.19 8.94 9.50
CA GLU A 251 -7.14 10.36 9.18
C GLU A 251 -8.05 11.20 10.09
N SER A 252 -9.06 10.58 10.70
CA SER A 252 -9.99 11.25 11.61
C SER A 252 -9.48 11.42 13.04
N TRP A 253 -8.49 10.63 13.46
CA TRP A 253 -8.07 10.56 14.87
C TRP A 253 -6.56 10.51 15.10
N ALA A 254 -5.75 9.98 14.18
CA ALA A 254 -4.33 9.69 14.40
C ALA A 254 -3.44 10.94 14.54
N ARG A 255 -3.88 12.10 14.03
CA ARG A 255 -3.18 13.40 14.16
C ARG A 255 -1.69 13.35 13.78
N GLY A 256 -1.35 12.60 12.73
CA GLY A 256 0.02 12.43 12.25
C GLY A 256 0.80 11.28 12.88
N LEU A 257 0.23 10.60 13.87
CA LEU A 257 0.80 9.35 14.39
C LEU A 257 0.69 8.26 13.33
N THR A 258 1.80 7.61 13.01
CA THR A 258 1.85 6.45 12.11
C THR A 258 1.90 5.15 12.91
N PRO A 259 1.54 4.00 12.30
CA PRO A 259 1.64 2.70 12.97
C PRO A 259 3.04 2.40 13.52
N GLY A 260 4.09 2.68 12.73
CA GLY A 260 5.48 2.46 13.16
C GLY A 260 5.87 3.31 14.37
N LEU A 261 5.46 4.58 14.41
CA LEU A 261 5.70 5.45 15.57
C LEU A 261 4.91 5.00 16.80
N PHE A 262 3.66 4.57 16.61
CA PHE A 262 2.86 4.02 17.69
C PHE A 262 3.53 2.80 18.32
N TRP A 263 3.95 1.82 17.51
CA TRP A 263 4.58 0.60 18.01
C TRP A 263 5.92 0.84 18.70
N LYS A 264 6.71 1.80 18.20
CA LYS A 264 7.97 2.21 18.83
C LYS A 264 7.77 2.80 20.25
N HIS A 265 6.63 3.45 20.49
CA HIS A 265 6.34 4.15 21.75
C HIS A 265 5.11 3.58 22.47
N VAL A 266 4.73 2.33 22.18
CA VAL A 266 3.45 1.75 22.57
C VAL A 266 3.25 1.77 24.08
N TYR A 267 4.21 1.26 24.85
CA TYR A 267 4.12 1.20 26.31
C TYR A 267 4.07 2.59 26.96
N ASP A 268 4.82 3.55 26.41
CA ASP A 268 4.81 4.92 26.92
C ASP A 268 3.45 5.58 26.70
N ILE A 269 2.87 5.47 25.50
CA ILE A 269 1.55 6.05 25.19
C ILE A 269 0.45 5.40 26.03
N ILE A 270 0.48 4.08 26.15
CA ILE A 270 -0.54 3.27 26.80
C ILE A 270 -0.55 3.48 28.31
N ASN A 271 0.62 3.48 28.95
CA ASN A 271 0.72 3.59 30.41
C ASN A 271 0.53 5.02 30.92
N SER A 272 0.54 6.03 30.05
CA SER A 272 0.38 7.44 30.42
C SER A 272 -1.05 7.86 30.73
N GLY A 273 -2.01 6.99 30.47
CA GLY A 273 -3.43 7.28 30.70
C GLY A 273 -4.06 8.25 29.69
N PRO A 274 -5.39 8.44 29.77
CA PRO A 274 -6.16 9.19 28.78
C PRO A 274 -5.87 10.70 28.77
N ASP A 275 -5.52 11.28 29.93
CA ASP A 275 -5.37 12.73 30.09
C ASP A 275 -4.12 13.26 29.38
N VAL A 276 -2.99 12.51 29.49
CA VAL A 276 -1.69 12.92 28.94
C VAL A 276 -1.44 12.34 27.53
N CYS A 277 -2.22 11.34 27.10
CA CYS A 277 -2.04 10.66 25.82
C CYS A 277 -2.00 11.62 24.61
N ASN A 278 -2.90 12.62 24.57
CA ASN A 278 -2.91 13.60 23.46
C ASN A 278 -1.62 14.42 23.40
N GLN A 279 -1.09 14.83 24.56
CA GLN A 279 0.14 15.61 24.63
C GLN A 279 1.34 14.75 24.21
N LYS A 280 1.44 13.52 24.73
CA LYS A 280 2.53 12.61 24.35
C LYS A 280 2.55 12.28 22.87
N VAL A 281 1.39 12.01 22.28
CA VAL A 281 1.32 11.74 20.83
C VAL A 281 1.78 12.96 20.04
N ALA A 282 1.39 14.18 20.44
CA ALA A 282 1.88 15.40 19.81
C ALA A 282 3.41 15.55 19.94
N ASP A 283 3.96 15.29 21.14
CA ASP A 283 5.41 15.36 21.38
C ASP A 283 6.19 14.32 20.56
N ILE A 284 5.67 13.09 20.42
CA ILE A 284 6.30 12.02 19.63
C ILE A 284 6.28 12.38 18.14
N VAL A 285 5.13 12.82 17.63
CA VAL A 285 4.99 13.24 16.24
C VAL A 285 5.91 14.42 15.94
N GLU A 286 5.98 15.41 16.83
CA GLU A 286 6.84 16.57 16.67
C GLU A 286 8.33 16.21 16.73
N LYS A 287 8.73 15.33 17.66
CA LYS A 287 10.12 14.82 17.71
C LYS A 287 10.49 14.07 16.43
N SER A 288 9.58 13.25 15.90
CA SER A 288 9.79 12.57 14.62
C SER A 288 9.91 13.58 13.47
N ARG A 289 9.03 14.59 13.46
CA ARG A 289 9.01 15.68 12.47
C ARG A 289 10.33 16.45 12.46
N VAL A 290 10.83 16.83 13.63
CA VAL A 290 12.10 17.55 13.80
C VAL A 290 13.28 16.65 13.43
N SER A 291 13.28 15.38 13.86
CA SER A 291 14.32 14.43 13.50
C SER A 291 14.41 14.22 11.99
N TRP A 292 13.29 14.20 11.28
CA TRP A 292 13.27 14.12 9.81
C TRP A 292 13.77 15.43 9.20
N ALA A 293 13.31 16.59 9.69
CA ALA A 293 13.78 17.87 9.20
C ALA A 293 15.30 18.08 9.38
N CYS A 294 15.88 17.64 10.50
CA CYS A 294 17.32 17.69 10.75
C CYS A 294 18.13 16.74 9.85
N ARG A 295 17.49 15.69 9.29
CA ARG A 295 18.10 14.75 8.32
C ARG A 295 17.89 15.17 6.86
N GLY A 296 17.25 16.31 6.61
CA GLY A 296 16.88 16.73 5.25
C GLY A 296 15.71 15.94 4.66
N GLU A 297 14.89 15.29 5.50
CA GLU A 297 13.73 14.51 5.10
C GLU A 297 12.44 15.27 5.45
N ASN A 298 11.55 15.46 4.47
CA ASN A 298 10.35 16.27 4.66
C ASN A 298 9.23 15.54 5.42
N ALA A 299 8.76 16.17 6.50
CA ALA A 299 7.56 15.77 7.23
C ALA A 299 6.31 16.49 6.72
N LEU A 300 5.17 15.79 6.66
CA LEU A 300 3.88 16.37 6.27
C LEU A 300 3.46 17.48 7.25
N GLN A 301 3.33 18.71 6.75
CA GLN A 301 2.82 19.84 7.53
C GLN A 301 1.33 19.64 7.85
N ILE A 302 1.00 19.47 9.13
CA ILE A 302 -0.38 19.56 9.60
C ILE A 302 -0.75 21.04 9.68
N THR A 303 -1.48 21.54 8.68
CA THR A 303 -2.07 22.90 8.75
C THR A 303 -3.18 22.91 9.79
N VAL A 304 -2.86 23.31 11.03
CA VAL A 304 -3.88 23.71 12.01
C VAL A 304 -4.44 25.05 11.54
N LYS A 305 -5.75 25.13 11.27
CA LYS A 305 -6.41 26.42 11.02
C LYS A 305 -6.17 27.32 12.24
N PRO A 306 -5.54 28.50 12.08
CA PRO A 306 -5.27 29.36 13.22
C PRO A 306 -6.60 29.87 13.77
N ALA A 307 -6.85 29.61 15.05
CA ALA A 307 -7.78 30.44 15.81
C ALA A 307 -7.16 31.84 15.91
N LYS A 308 -8.02 32.85 15.75
CA LYS A 308 -7.70 34.28 15.65
C LYS A 308 -6.52 34.71 16.54
N SER A 309 -5.57 35.35 15.88
CA SER A 309 -4.38 36.02 16.42
C SER A 309 -4.70 36.99 17.55
N VAL A 310 -3.96 36.88 18.66
CA VAL A 310 -3.55 38.05 19.44
C VAL A 310 -2.02 38.01 19.48
N SER A 311 -1.44 39.03 18.87
CA SER A 311 -0.03 39.34 18.72
C SER A 311 0.64 39.62 20.06
N LEU A 312 1.80 39.02 20.33
CA LEU A 312 2.82 39.53 21.25
C LEU A 312 4.21 39.14 20.70
N SER A 313 5.10 40.12 20.76
CA SER A 313 6.39 40.26 20.09
C SER A 313 7.58 39.78 20.93
N HIS A 314 8.70 39.50 20.24
CA HIS A 314 10.09 39.30 20.75
C HIS A 314 10.30 37.99 21.54
N GLU A 315 11.42 37.26 21.44
CA GLU A 315 12.80 37.57 21.06
C GLU A 315 13.52 36.24 20.70
N GLU A 316 14.39 36.25 19.68
CA GLU A 316 15.23 35.11 19.32
C GLU A 316 16.32 34.89 20.37
N SER A 317 16.44 33.67 20.89
CA SER A 317 17.63 33.24 21.63
C SER A 317 18.14 31.92 21.05
N SER A 318 19.25 32.04 20.34
CA SER A 318 20.08 30.96 19.84
C SER A 318 20.80 30.28 21.01
N VAL A 319 20.47 29.02 21.30
CA VAL A 319 21.35 28.16 22.11
C VAL A 319 21.56 26.85 21.35
N ALA A 320 22.72 26.78 20.71
CA ALA A 320 23.28 25.55 20.20
C ALA A 320 23.53 24.59 21.37
N LEU A 321 23.03 23.36 21.27
CA LEU A 321 23.45 22.27 22.14
C LEU A 321 23.88 21.09 21.26
N ASP A 322 25.20 20.92 21.22
CA ASP A 322 25.91 19.70 20.83
C ASP A 322 25.33 18.49 21.56
N ILE A 323 24.82 17.51 20.82
CA ILE A 323 24.80 16.12 21.27
C ILE A 323 25.31 15.24 20.13
N SER A 324 26.62 15.00 20.20
CA SER A 324 27.36 14.00 19.46
C SER A 324 26.82 12.58 19.68
N ASN A 325 26.82 11.81 18.58
CA ASN A 325 26.98 10.35 18.52
C ASN A 325 25.94 9.47 19.23
N ILE A 326 24.88 9.13 18.49
CA ILE A 326 24.14 7.87 18.70
C ILE A 326 24.18 7.09 17.39
N LYS A 327 25.19 6.21 17.26
CA LYS A 327 25.20 5.10 16.29
C LYS A 327 24.14 4.09 16.74
N ILE A 328 23.06 3.96 15.98
CA ILE A 328 22.16 2.81 16.07
C ILE A 328 22.47 1.94 14.87
N ASN A 329 23.24 0.88 15.12
CA ASN A 329 23.32 -0.27 14.24
C ASN A 329 21.98 -1.00 14.32
N THR A 330 21.24 -1.02 13.21
CA THR A 330 20.13 -1.96 13.03
C THR A 330 20.46 -2.82 11.81
N GLU A 331 21.21 -3.88 12.04
CA GLU A 331 21.34 -4.98 11.10
C GLU A 331 20.01 -5.75 11.11
N SER A 332 19.19 -5.54 10.09
CA SER A 332 18.08 -6.43 9.75
C SER A 332 17.90 -6.45 8.24
N SER A 333 18.39 -7.53 7.62
CA SER A 333 18.11 -8.06 6.28
C SER A 333 18.07 -7.06 5.11
N GLU A 334 19.06 -7.18 4.24
CA GLU A 334 19.18 -6.52 2.93
C GLU A 334 17.88 -6.56 2.12
N ASP A 335 17.12 -5.47 2.15
CA ASP A 335 16.10 -5.15 1.16
C ASP A 335 16.60 -3.89 0.45
N SER A 336 17.38 -4.08 -0.62
CA SER A 336 17.87 -2.98 -1.44
C SER A 336 16.65 -2.20 -1.92
N GLY A 337 16.38 -1.00 -1.39
CA GLY A 337 15.17 -0.23 -1.69
C GLY A 337 15.12 0.36 -3.11
N ILE A 338 15.87 -0.25 -4.03
CA ILE A 338 15.84 -0.08 -5.47
C ILE A 338 15.25 -1.34 -6.12
N CYS A 339 14.17 -1.18 -6.87
CA CYS A 339 13.54 -2.25 -7.64
C CYS A 339 13.87 -2.09 -9.14
N TRP A 340 14.71 -2.98 -9.69
CA TRP A 340 14.96 -3.06 -11.13
C TRP A 340 13.76 -3.67 -11.86
N LEU A 341 13.34 -3.05 -12.96
CA LEU A 341 12.16 -3.46 -13.73
C LEU A 341 12.57 -4.52 -14.76
N GLY A 342 12.72 -5.76 -14.30
CA GLY A 342 13.09 -6.89 -15.15
C GLY A 342 14.46 -6.70 -15.83
N SER A 343 14.53 -7.00 -17.12
CA SER A 343 15.72 -6.74 -17.95
C SER A 343 15.79 -5.32 -18.50
N THR A 344 14.89 -4.43 -18.08
CA THR A 344 15.01 -3.03 -18.45
C THR A 344 16.08 -2.38 -17.58
N ASN A 345 16.95 -1.58 -18.18
CA ASN A 345 17.95 -0.80 -17.45
C ASN A 345 17.31 0.35 -16.63
N VAL A 346 16.07 0.18 -16.15
CA VAL A 346 15.28 1.16 -15.40
C VAL A 346 14.98 0.59 -14.02
N ALA A 347 15.22 1.40 -12.98
CA ALA A 347 14.93 1.06 -11.61
C ALA A 347 14.04 2.11 -10.94
N LEU A 348 13.29 1.67 -9.93
CA LEU A 348 12.48 2.51 -9.04
C LEU A 348 13.10 2.54 -7.65
N GLY A 349 13.17 3.71 -7.02
CA GLY A 349 13.65 3.80 -5.63
C GLY A 349 13.12 5.01 -4.87
N THR A 350 13.51 5.11 -3.61
CA THR A 350 13.32 6.32 -2.80
C THR A 350 14.48 7.29 -2.97
N SER A 351 14.22 8.59 -2.81
CA SER A 351 15.26 9.64 -2.92
C SER A 351 16.42 9.41 -1.93
N GLN A 352 16.14 8.84 -0.76
CA GLN A 352 17.14 8.57 0.29
C GLN A 352 18.16 7.52 -0.13
N ILE A 353 17.70 6.44 -0.77
CA ILE A 353 18.55 5.30 -1.16
C ILE A 353 19.29 5.61 -2.46
N ALA A 354 18.70 6.46 -3.32
CA ALA A 354 19.30 6.89 -4.56
C ALA A 354 20.63 7.65 -4.40
N ALA A 355 20.90 8.24 -3.22
CA ALA A 355 22.12 9.00 -2.96
C ALA A 355 23.35 8.12 -2.72
N ASP A 356 23.16 6.89 -2.22
CA ASP A 356 24.24 6.01 -1.73
C ASP A 356 24.56 4.84 -2.69
N GLU A 357 23.88 4.77 -3.84
CA GLU A 357 23.90 3.60 -4.72
C GLU A 357 24.95 3.66 -5.83
N ALA A 358 25.96 2.80 -5.72
CA ALA A 358 27.13 2.76 -6.60
C ALA A 358 26.87 2.14 -7.98
N ASN A 359 25.69 1.53 -8.19
CA ASN A 359 25.39 0.70 -9.36
C ASN A 359 24.44 1.38 -10.37
N VAL A 360 24.39 2.71 -10.38
CA VAL A 360 23.49 3.51 -11.21
C VAL A 360 24.28 4.53 -12.03
N ASP A 361 24.00 4.61 -13.33
CA ASP A 361 24.72 5.50 -14.26
C ASP A 361 24.05 6.87 -14.43
N CYS A 362 22.74 6.93 -14.21
CA CYS A 362 21.94 8.16 -14.27
C CYS A 362 20.73 8.14 -13.32
N ILE A 363 20.39 9.30 -12.77
CA ILE A 363 19.32 9.46 -11.78
C ILE A 363 18.33 10.52 -12.25
N LEU A 364 17.06 10.16 -12.26
CA LEU A 364 15.92 11.05 -12.46
C LEU A 364 15.20 11.24 -11.12
N ASN A 365 15.50 12.35 -10.45
CA ASN A 365 14.88 12.70 -9.19
C ASN A 365 13.57 13.46 -9.42
N CYS A 366 12.46 12.86 -8.98
CA CYS A 366 11.12 13.45 -9.08
C CYS A 366 10.66 14.14 -7.79
N ASP A 367 11.51 14.21 -6.76
CA ASP A 367 11.21 14.79 -5.45
C ASP A 367 11.28 16.32 -5.48
N ARG A 368 10.73 16.98 -4.46
CA ARG A 368 10.76 18.44 -4.35
C ARG A 368 12.17 18.98 -4.17
N GLU A 369 12.99 18.25 -3.42
CA GLU A 369 14.35 18.66 -3.08
C GLU A 369 15.36 18.00 -4.01
N SER A 370 16.39 18.75 -4.37
CA SER A 370 17.54 18.24 -5.12
C SER A 370 18.45 17.46 -4.18
N MET A 371 18.93 16.30 -4.63
CA MET A 371 19.89 15.49 -3.88
C MET A 371 21.31 15.88 -4.32
N SER A 372 22.26 15.91 -3.40
CA SER A 372 23.68 15.94 -3.76
C SER A 372 24.11 14.50 -4.06
N VAL A 373 24.41 14.19 -5.32
CA VAL A 373 24.85 12.85 -5.73
C VAL A 373 26.24 12.95 -6.35
N CYS A 374 27.14 12.05 -5.96
CA CYS A 374 28.46 11.90 -6.57
C CYS A 374 28.35 11.03 -7.84
N LEU A 375 27.73 11.56 -8.90
CA LEU A 375 27.70 10.90 -10.21
C LEU A 375 28.91 11.33 -11.08
N PRO A 376 29.38 10.46 -11.99
CA PRO A 376 30.57 10.73 -12.81
C PRO A 376 30.46 11.99 -13.68
N ASN A 377 29.24 12.30 -14.16
CA ASN A 377 28.96 13.44 -15.03
C ASN A 377 27.75 14.24 -14.51
N ALA A 378 27.80 15.58 -14.60
CA ALA A 378 26.67 16.46 -14.25
C ALA A 378 25.42 16.20 -15.13
N GLU A 379 25.61 15.71 -16.36
CA GLU A 379 24.53 15.34 -17.29
C GLU A 379 23.84 14.02 -16.92
N SER A 380 24.37 13.25 -15.95
CA SER A 380 23.77 12.00 -15.46
C SER A 380 22.69 12.23 -14.40
N TYR A 381 22.46 13.47 -13.95
CA TYR A 381 21.45 13.81 -12.96
C TYR A 381 20.42 14.77 -13.53
N LEU A 382 19.13 14.41 -13.42
CA LEU A 382 18.03 15.31 -13.75
C LEU A 382 17.07 15.41 -12.57
N HIS A 383 16.88 16.64 -12.09
CA HIS A 383 15.90 16.96 -11.05
C HIS A 383 14.65 17.60 -11.67
N LEU A 384 13.52 16.93 -11.53
CA LEU A 384 12.20 17.42 -11.95
C LEU A 384 11.27 17.40 -10.73
N PRO A 385 11.10 18.50 -9.99
CA PRO A 385 10.23 18.52 -8.83
C PRO A 385 8.77 18.32 -9.27
N MET A 386 8.23 17.15 -8.94
CA MET A 386 6.85 16.79 -9.25
C MET A 386 6.02 16.68 -7.98
N VAL A 387 4.73 17.02 -8.07
CA VAL A 387 3.78 16.86 -6.96
C VAL A 387 2.59 16.00 -7.38
N SER A 388 1.97 15.33 -6.41
CA SER A 388 0.78 14.51 -6.65
C SER A 388 -0.37 15.33 -7.24
N SER A 389 -1.20 14.68 -8.06
CA SER A 389 -2.43 15.22 -8.64
C SER A 389 -3.40 15.89 -7.67
N LYS A 390 -3.28 15.58 -6.36
CA LYS A 390 -4.03 16.26 -5.30
C LYS A 390 -3.62 17.73 -5.11
N PHE A 391 -2.37 18.07 -5.38
CA PHE A 391 -1.80 19.41 -5.22
C PHE A 391 -1.76 20.16 -6.55
N ASP A 392 -1.31 19.50 -7.62
CA ASP A 392 -1.32 20.05 -8.97
C ASP A 392 -1.75 18.98 -9.98
N ARG A 393 -2.81 19.29 -10.73
CA ARG A 393 -3.44 18.40 -11.71
C ARG A 393 -2.63 18.26 -13.01
N PHE A 394 -1.59 19.06 -13.22
CA PHE A 394 -0.76 19.06 -14.44
C PHE A 394 0.74 18.88 -14.19
N SER A 395 1.18 18.76 -12.93
CA SER A 395 2.60 18.68 -12.58
C SER A 395 3.33 17.52 -13.27
N LEU A 396 2.77 16.31 -13.27
CA LEU A 396 3.37 15.17 -13.98
C LEU A 396 3.29 15.37 -15.49
N LEU A 397 2.13 15.81 -16.00
CA LEU A 397 1.92 16.01 -17.44
C LEU A 397 2.97 16.95 -18.06
N ASN A 398 3.30 18.04 -17.38
CA ASN A 398 4.24 19.05 -17.86
C ASN A 398 5.71 18.60 -17.81
N ASN A 399 6.06 17.69 -16.89
CA ASN A 399 7.44 17.24 -16.69
C ASN A 399 7.76 15.91 -17.39
N LEU A 400 6.75 15.08 -17.71
CA LEU A 400 6.92 13.81 -18.41
C LEU A 400 7.66 13.91 -19.75
N PRO A 401 7.47 14.94 -20.60
CA PRO A 401 8.26 15.08 -21.83
C PRO A 401 9.77 15.17 -21.55
N LYS A 402 10.17 15.98 -20.56
CA LYS A 402 11.58 16.14 -20.15
C LYS A 402 12.15 14.85 -19.58
N ALA A 403 11.37 14.17 -18.73
CA ALA A 403 11.73 12.86 -18.20
C ALA A 403 11.94 11.81 -19.30
N ALA A 404 11.04 11.76 -20.29
CA ALA A 404 11.13 10.83 -21.41
C ALA A 404 12.34 11.13 -22.31
N SER A 405 12.61 12.40 -22.63
CA SER A 405 13.80 12.79 -23.40
C SER A 405 15.11 12.43 -22.69
N PHE A 406 15.19 12.66 -21.38
CA PHE A 406 16.34 12.29 -20.57
C PHE A 406 16.54 10.77 -20.52
N ALA A 407 15.46 10.01 -20.34
CA ALA A 407 15.50 8.57 -20.36
C ALA A 407 15.91 8.03 -21.73
N LYS A 408 15.41 8.63 -22.82
CA LYS A 408 15.75 8.27 -24.20
C LYS A 408 17.25 8.38 -24.47
N LEU A 409 17.84 9.51 -24.08
CA LEU A 409 19.27 9.76 -24.30
C LEU A 409 20.16 8.78 -23.52
N ASN A 410 19.84 8.52 -22.25
CA ASN A 410 20.67 7.65 -21.41
C ASN A 410 20.46 6.16 -21.71
N LEU A 411 19.21 5.71 -21.88
CA LEU A 411 18.91 4.31 -22.21
C LEU A 411 19.41 3.93 -23.61
N GLY A 412 19.39 4.87 -24.57
CA GLY A 412 19.98 4.67 -25.89
C GLY A 412 21.50 4.45 -25.86
N GLN A 413 22.19 4.92 -24.81
CA GLN A 413 23.61 4.66 -24.55
C GLN A 413 23.84 3.38 -23.74
N GLY A 414 22.77 2.61 -23.41
CA GLY A 414 22.85 1.41 -22.59
C GLY A 414 23.04 1.68 -21.09
N LYS A 415 22.94 2.93 -20.65
CA LYS A 415 23.10 3.31 -19.23
C LYS A 415 21.94 2.82 -18.37
N ARG A 416 22.20 2.63 -17.09
CA ARG A 416 21.20 2.28 -16.08
C ARG A 416 20.61 3.51 -15.41
N LEU A 417 19.28 3.63 -15.48
CA LEU A 417 18.48 4.76 -15.04
C LEU A 417 17.72 4.43 -13.76
N LEU A 418 17.95 5.20 -12.70
CA LEU A 418 17.14 5.18 -11.48
C LEU A 418 16.14 6.33 -11.49
N VAL A 419 14.86 6.01 -11.27
CA VAL A 419 13.80 7.01 -11.07
C VAL A 419 13.36 6.98 -9.62
N CYS A 420 13.54 8.10 -8.91
CA CYS A 420 13.25 8.18 -7.49
C CYS A 420 12.23 9.28 -7.15
N CYS A 421 11.47 9.04 -6.08
CA CYS A 421 10.64 10.05 -5.42
C CYS A 421 10.61 9.77 -3.91
N ASN A 422 10.05 10.69 -3.11
CA ASN A 422 10.07 10.58 -1.65
C ASN A 422 9.71 9.18 -1.09
N ASN A 423 8.57 8.61 -1.51
CA ASN A 423 8.11 7.31 -1.02
C ASN A 423 8.29 6.14 -2.00
N GLY A 424 8.68 6.38 -3.25
CA GLY A 424 8.79 5.33 -4.27
C GLY A 424 7.47 4.68 -4.74
N GLU A 425 6.29 5.17 -4.31
CA GLU A 425 5.02 4.45 -4.51
C GLU A 425 4.13 5.02 -5.62
N ASP A 426 4.15 6.33 -5.87
CA ASP A 426 3.16 6.98 -6.76
C ASP A 426 3.83 7.69 -7.95
N ILE A 427 4.60 8.75 -7.69
CA ILE A 427 5.15 9.62 -8.74
C ILE A 427 6.21 8.91 -9.56
N SER A 428 7.22 8.31 -8.92
CA SER A 428 8.28 7.56 -9.61
C SER A 428 7.70 6.43 -10.46
N VAL A 429 6.71 5.70 -9.93
CA VAL A 429 5.98 4.66 -10.66
C VAL A 429 5.29 5.21 -11.91
N CYS A 430 4.62 6.36 -11.80
CA CYS A 430 3.98 7.01 -12.95
C CYS A 430 4.99 7.49 -13.99
N VAL A 431 6.15 7.99 -13.57
CA VAL A 431 7.22 8.42 -14.47
C VAL A 431 7.84 7.22 -15.18
N CYS A 432 8.17 6.15 -14.46
CA CYS A 432 8.62 4.88 -15.06
C CYS A 432 7.58 4.31 -16.03
N LEU A 433 6.29 4.37 -15.68
CA LEU A 433 5.22 3.93 -16.57
C LEU A 433 5.20 4.75 -17.86
N GLY A 434 5.35 6.08 -17.78
CA GLY A 434 5.47 6.95 -18.94
C GLY A 434 6.67 6.59 -19.82
N ILE A 435 7.85 6.43 -19.21
CA ILE A 435 9.10 6.06 -19.90
C ILE A 435 8.96 4.71 -20.61
N LEU A 436 8.47 3.68 -19.90
CA LEU A 436 8.29 2.34 -20.45
C LEU A 436 7.28 2.31 -21.60
N MET A 437 6.22 3.11 -21.54
CA MET A 437 5.23 3.18 -22.62
C MET A 437 5.72 3.99 -23.82
N SER A 438 6.61 4.96 -23.62
CA SER A 438 7.13 5.81 -24.68
C SER A 438 8.35 5.21 -25.41
N LEU A 439 9.17 4.39 -24.74
CA LEU A 439 10.50 3.97 -25.25
C LEU A 439 10.71 2.46 -25.37
N PHE A 440 9.78 1.65 -24.89
CA PHE A 440 9.91 0.19 -24.89
C PHE A 440 8.75 -0.47 -25.63
N ASP A 441 9.07 -1.59 -26.28
CA ASP A 441 8.07 -2.47 -26.89
C ASP A 441 7.22 -3.20 -25.84
N GLU A 442 6.18 -3.92 -26.28
CA GLU A 442 5.30 -4.69 -25.39
C GLU A 442 6.03 -5.77 -24.57
N LYS A 443 7.18 -6.25 -25.04
CA LYS A 443 8.00 -7.27 -24.37
C LYS A 443 8.95 -6.67 -23.33
N GLY A 444 9.11 -5.34 -23.29
CA GLY A 444 10.05 -4.66 -22.41
C GLY A 444 11.45 -4.49 -23.00
N THR A 445 11.59 -4.55 -24.33
CA THR A 445 12.83 -4.25 -25.04
C THR A 445 12.86 -2.77 -25.41
N PHE A 446 14.00 -2.10 -25.21
CA PHE A 446 14.17 -0.71 -25.63
C PHE A 446 14.15 -0.61 -27.15
N ASP A 447 13.20 0.16 -27.70
CA ASP A 447 12.97 0.28 -29.15
C ASP A 447 12.98 1.73 -29.65
N ASP A 448 13.45 2.66 -28.81
CA ASP A 448 13.52 4.10 -29.07
C ASP A 448 12.17 4.76 -29.40
N GLY A 449 11.05 4.12 -29.02
CA GLY A 449 9.69 4.61 -29.25
C GLY A 449 9.10 4.25 -30.60
N LYS A 450 9.72 3.32 -31.35
CA LYS A 450 9.18 2.82 -32.63
C LYS A 450 7.79 2.21 -32.44
N SER A 451 7.58 1.38 -31.42
CA SER A 451 6.27 0.77 -31.13
C SER A 451 5.23 1.80 -30.69
N PHE A 452 5.65 2.82 -29.94
CA PHE A 452 4.78 3.89 -29.47
C PHE A 452 4.24 4.73 -30.64
N ASN A 453 5.08 5.03 -31.61
CA ASN A 453 4.69 5.81 -32.79
C ASN A 453 3.63 5.08 -33.64
N VAL A 454 3.79 3.77 -33.81
CA VAL A 454 2.90 2.94 -34.64
C VAL A 454 1.56 2.63 -33.95
N LYS A 455 1.52 2.40 -32.63
CA LYS A 455 0.29 1.94 -31.93
C LYS A 455 -0.46 3.07 -31.25
N GLN A 456 -1.79 3.10 -31.39
CA GLN A 456 -2.63 3.99 -30.59
C GLN A 456 -2.68 3.49 -29.14
N VAL A 457 -2.25 4.31 -28.19
CA VAL A 457 -2.21 3.93 -26.77
C VAL A 457 -3.62 3.87 -26.20
N SER A 458 -4.03 2.69 -25.73
CA SER A 458 -5.29 2.49 -25.04
C SER A 458 -5.11 2.50 -23.51
N LYS A 459 -6.22 2.67 -22.79
CA LYS A 459 -6.24 2.50 -21.32
C LYS A 459 -5.84 1.08 -20.90
N TRP A 460 -6.01 0.10 -21.79
CA TRP A 460 -5.65 -1.29 -21.53
C TRP A 460 -4.14 -1.49 -21.58
N ASP A 461 -3.45 -0.90 -22.54
CA ASP A 461 -1.98 -0.98 -22.66
C ASP A 461 -1.30 -0.39 -21.44
N MET A 462 -1.83 0.74 -20.96
CA MET A 462 -1.36 1.38 -19.73
C MET A 462 -1.54 0.48 -18.50
N ARG A 463 -2.66 -0.23 -18.41
CA ARG A 463 -2.90 -1.18 -17.31
C ARG A 463 -1.96 -2.38 -17.38
N ARG A 464 -1.75 -2.95 -18.58
CA ARG A 464 -0.81 -4.07 -18.78
C ARG A 464 0.60 -3.69 -18.36
N ARG A 465 1.06 -2.49 -18.76
CA ARG A 465 2.38 -2.01 -18.35
C ARG A 465 2.46 -1.72 -16.86
N LEU A 466 1.40 -1.20 -16.25
CA LEU A 466 1.37 -1.04 -14.80
C LEU A 466 1.47 -2.38 -14.07
N VAL A 467 0.79 -3.43 -14.54
CA VAL A 467 0.92 -4.79 -13.99
C VAL A 467 2.37 -5.27 -14.07
N TYR A 468 3.04 -5.05 -15.19
CA TYR A 468 4.47 -5.35 -15.33
C TYR A 468 5.32 -4.62 -14.26
N VAL A 469 5.11 -3.31 -14.06
CA VAL A 469 5.83 -2.56 -13.02
C VAL A 469 5.53 -3.09 -11.62
N CYS A 470 4.27 -3.37 -11.30
CA CYS A 470 3.84 -3.91 -10.00
C CYS A 470 4.38 -5.32 -9.72
N ASN A 471 4.79 -6.08 -10.73
CA ASN A 471 5.43 -7.38 -10.52
C ASN A 471 6.81 -7.25 -9.86
N PHE A 472 7.52 -6.15 -10.14
CA PHE A 472 8.85 -5.87 -9.58
C PHE A 472 8.76 -4.92 -8.38
N ALA A 473 8.00 -3.83 -8.49
CA ALA A 473 7.78 -2.85 -7.44
C ALA A 473 6.48 -3.16 -6.69
N THR A 474 6.56 -4.01 -5.66
CA THR A 474 5.39 -4.46 -4.87
C THR A 474 4.68 -3.32 -4.12
N ASN A 475 5.41 -2.24 -3.81
CA ASN A 475 4.88 -1.04 -3.17
C ASN A 475 4.24 -0.04 -4.15
N ALA A 476 4.22 -0.33 -5.45
CA ALA A 476 3.68 0.57 -6.47
C ALA A 476 2.16 0.80 -6.30
N ARG A 477 1.79 2.06 -6.04
CA ARG A 477 0.42 2.53 -5.74
C ARG A 477 0.11 3.85 -6.46
N PRO A 478 0.18 3.90 -7.79
CA PRO A 478 -0.06 5.14 -8.50
C PRO A 478 -1.49 5.63 -8.31
N SER A 479 -1.65 6.92 -8.03
CA SER A 479 -2.95 7.54 -7.82
C SER A 479 -3.71 7.65 -9.15
N ARG A 480 -5.05 7.52 -9.10
CA ARG A 480 -5.89 7.63 -10.31
C ARG A 480 -5.68 8.95 -11.06
N GLY A 481 -5.44 10.04 -10.33
CA GLY A 481 -5.17 11.35 -10.92
C GLY A 481 -3.82 11.40 -11.64
N ASN A 482 -2.77 10.80 -11.07
CA ASN A 482 -1.46 10.71 -11.72
C ASN A 482 -1.48 9.78 -12.95
N LEU A 483 -2.15 8.64 -12.85
CA LEU A 483 -2.36 7.75 -14.02
C LEU A 483 -3.09 8.48 -15.14
N ARG A 484 -4.08 9.31 -14.82
CA ARG A 484 -4.77 10.13 -15.85
C ARG A 484 -3.81 11.11 -16.53
N GLN A 485 -2.89 11.72 -15.78
CA GLN A 485 -1.89 12.62 -16.35
C GLN A 485 -0.93 11.88 -17.30
N VAL A 486 -0.43 10.69 -16.90
CA VAL A 486 0.41 9.85 -17.76
C VAL A 486 -0.35 9.45 -19.03
N PHE A 487 -1.61 9.05 -18.92
CA PHE A 487 -2.43 8.71 -20.09
C PHE A 487 -2.62 9.90 -21.04
N ASN A 488 -2.87 11.09 -20.49
CA ASN A 488 -2.99 12.32 -21.29
C ASN A 488 -1.66 12.68 -21.98
N PHE A 489 -0.52 12.48 -21.31
CA PHE A 489 0.81 12.65 -21.91
C PHE A 489 1.01 11.71 -23.11
N LEU A 490 0.68 10.42 -22.95
CA LEU A 490 0.87 9.41 -23.99
C LEU A 490 -0.04 9.63 -25.22
N ILE A 491 -1.23 10.21 -25.02
CA ILE A 491 -2.09 10.61 -26.15
C ILE A 491 -1.59 11.89 -26.80
N GLY A 492 -1.29 12.92 -25.99
CA GLY A 492 -0.89 14.24 -26.50
C GLY A 492 0.50 14.28 -27.12
N GLY A 493 1.41 13.37 -26.74
CA GLY A 493 2.76 13.29 -27.27
C GLY A 493 2.86 12.91 -28.76
N LYS A 494 1.77 12.39 -29.35
CA LYS A 494 1.72 12.10 -30.80
C LYS A 494 1.55 13.34 -31.67
N ASP A 495 0.93 14.40 -31.14
CA ASP A 495 0.70 15.64 -31.89
C ASP A 495 1.95 16.53 -31.97
N PHE A 496 2.92 16.34 -31.08
CA PHE A 496 4.15 17.15 -31.04
C PHE A 496 5.21 16.73 -32.06
N GLN A 497 5.20 15.49 -32.57
CA GLN A 497 6.22 15.03 -33.54
C GLN A 497 5.88 15.37 -35.00
N HIS A 498 4.64 15.75 -35.31
CA HIS A 498 4.27 16.11 -36.69
C HIS A 498 4.72 17.52 -37.10
N VAL A 499 5.20 18.33 -36.17
CA VAL A 499 5.59 19.72 -36.42
C VAL A 499 7.08 19.87 -36.76
N ASP A 500 7.94 18.92 -36.34
CA ASP A 500 9.39 19.03 -36.52
C ASP A 500 9.90 18.48 -37.87
N THR A 501 9.07 17.81 -38.69
CA THR A 501 9.45 17.34 -40.03
C THR A 501 9.03 18.29 -41.17
N ALA A 502 8.49 19.48 -40.86
CA ALA A 502 7.97 20.42 -41.86
C ALA A 502 8.80 21.72 -42.00
N ARG A 503 10.03 21.77 -41.48
CA ARG A 503 10.89 22.96 -41.55
C ARG A 503 12.21 22.80 -42.31
N ASP A 504 12.49 21.62 -42.87
CA ASP A 504 13.57 21.44 -43.84
C ASP A 504 12.95 21.02 -45.19
N GLY A 505 12.59 22.02 -45.98
CA GLY A 505 12.07 21.92 -47.35
C GLY A 505 12.11 23.26 -48.05
#